data_AF-A0A958FFN8-F1
#
_entry.id   AF-A0A958FFN8-F1
#
_cell.length_a   1.000
_cell.length_b   1.000
_cell.length_c   1.000
_cell.angle_alpha   90.00
_cell.angle_beta   90.00
_cell.angle_gamma   90.00
#
_symmetry.space_group_name_H-M   'P 1'
#
loop_
_entity.id
_entity.type
_entity.pdbx_description
1 polymer ?
#
loop_
_entity_poly.entity_id
_entity_poly.type
_entity_poly.pdbx_seq_one_letter_code
_entity_poly.pdbx_strand_id
1 'polypeptide(L)'
;MTSWKMLFILLAGFVIGSGCTTSPSPNCDFQTACGTMGEAAADLPRDVYWIRQSVEYQALCTQVYRLAWQSVKQQAAGLDRDWTVVLDVDETALDNSCYEKKIYMDQRKFPDCWDEWV
;
A
#
# COMPACT_ATOMS: atom_id res chain seq x y z
N MET A 1 22.40 70.97 33.74
CA MET A 1 21.25 70.87 32.82
C MET A 1 21.74 70.20 31.55
N THR A 2 21.33 68.94 31.33
CA THR A 2 21.21 68.14 30.09
C THR A 2 21.24 66.67 30.52
N SER A 3 20.11 66.16 31.00
CA SER A 3 19.17 65.33 30.22
C SER A 3 19.60 63.86 30.15
N TRP A 4 19.25 63.17 31.24
CA TRP A 4 19.02 61.73 31.33
C TRP A 4 18.02 61.32 30.24
N LYS A 5 18.46 60.48 29.30
CA LYS A 5 17.58 59.55 28.58
C LYS A 5 18.19 58.16 28.65
N MET A 6 17.67 57.37 29.59
CA MET A 6 17.78 55.92 29.60
C MET A 6 17.26 55.40 28.27
N LEU A 7 18.13 54.78 27.48
CA LEU A 7 17.71 53.93 26.39
C LEU A 7 17.97 52.49 26.83
N PHE A 8 16.92 51.87 27.37
CA PHE A 8 16.86 50.42 27.55
C PHE A 8 16.86 49.78 26.16
N ILE A 9 18.03 49.34 25.70
CA ILE A 9 18.11 48.46 24.54
C ILE A 9 17.67 47.07 25.01
N LEU A 10 16.40 46.78 24.78
CA LEU A 10 15.83 45.43 24.87
C LEU A 10 16.64 44.53 23.93
N LEU A 11 17.46 43.67 24.50
CA LEU A 11 17.98 42.46 23.85
C LEU A 11 16.78 41.58 23.48
N ALA A 12 16.22 41.79 22.30
CA ALA A 12 15.31 40.84 21.69
C ALA A 12 16.14 39.61 21.30
N GLY A 13 16.16 38.61 22.18
CA GLY A 13 16.76 37.32 21.91
C GLY A 13 16.09 36.71 20.69
N PHE A 14 16.83 36.62 19.58
CA PHE A 14 16.45 35.82 18.44
C PHE A 14 16.72 34.35 18.82
N VAL A 15 15.75 33.73 19.49
CA VAL A 15 15.71 32.29 19.64
C VAL A 15 15.44 31.72 18.25
N ILE A 16 16.49 31.26 17.58
CA ILE A 16 16.36 30.37 16.43
C ILE A 16 15.78 29.09 17.01
N GLY A 17 14.46 28.99 17.04
CA GLY A 17 13.77 27.74 17.27
C GLY A 17 14.16 26.82 16.13
N SER A 18 15.10 25.91 16.38
CA SER A 18 15.24 24.69 15.61
C SER A 18 13.96 23.90 15.84
N GLY A 19 12.91 24.24 15.08
CA GLY A 19 11.79 23.35 14.89
C GLY A 19 12.36 22.10 14.25
N CYS A 20 12.58 21.06 15.06
CA CYS A 20 12.61 19.71 14.54
C CYS A 20 11.24 19.50 13.90
N THR A 21 11.15 19.71 12.59
CA THR A 21 10.15 19.02 11.80
C THR A 21 10.51 17.55 11.96
N THR A 22 9.82 16.84 12.86
CA THR A 22 9.65 15.42 12.70
C THR A 22 8.93 15.28 11.35
N SER A 23 9.70 15.02 10.29
CA SER A 23 9.14 14.39 9.10
C SER A 23 8.29 13.23 9.62
N PRO A 24 7.02 13.08 9.20
CA PRO A 24 6.30 11.88 9.56
C PRO A 24 7.19 10.73 9.14
N SER A 25 7.66 9.94 10.12
CA SER A 25 8.16 8.62 9.81
C SER A 25 7.03 7.96 9.01
N PRO A 26 7.29 7.34 7.85
CA PRO A 26 6.23 6.71 7.09
C PRO A 26 5.78 5.51 7.92
N ASN A 27 4.86 5.72 8.85
CA ASN A 27 4.23 4.63 9.57
C ASN A 27 3.57 3.72 8.52
N CYS A 28 3.47 2.43 8.84
CA CYS A 28 2.83 1.40 8.02
C CYS A 28 1.31 1.61 7.91
N ASP A 29 0.91 2.80 7.46
CA ASP A 29 -0.47 3.24 7.30
C ASP A 29 -0.91 3.02 5.86
N PHE A 30 -1.85 2.10 5.67
CA PHE A 30 -2.35 1.70 4.37
C PHE A 30 -3.65 2.42 3.95
N GLN A 31 -4.22 3.31 4.78
CA GLN A 31 -5.49 4.00 4.48
C GLN A 31 -5.43 4.80 3.17
N THR A 32 -4.30 5.46 2.88
CA THR A 32 -4.14 6.29 1.67
C THR A 32 -3.82 5.48 0.41
N ALA A 33 -3.18 4.30 0.52
CA ALA A 33 -2.81 3.52 -0.67
C ALA A 33 -3.99 2.79 -1.31
N CYS A 34 -4.96 2.34 -0.50
CA CYS A 34 -6.11 1.56 -0.95
C CYS A 34 -7.31 2.42 -1.38
N GLY A 35 -7.30 3.71 -1.05
CA GLY A 35 -8.50 4.54 -1.00
C GLY A 35 -8.56 5.72 -1.96
N THR A 36 -8.45 5.51 -3.27
CA THR A 36 -9.17 6.34 -4.27
C THR A 36 -9.12 5.69 -5.66
N MET A 37 -10.26 5.21 -6.14
CA MET A 37 -10.44 4.91 -7.56
C MET A 37 -10.42 6.24 -8.33
N GLY A 38 -9.47 6.41 -9.25
CA GLY A 38 -9.36 7.62 -10.08
C GLY A 38 -8.14 8.52 -9.80
N GLU A 39 -7.26 8.15 -8.88
CA GLU A 39 -5.95 8.80 -8.80
C GLU A 39 -5.08 8.32 -9.98
N ALA A 40 -4.52 9.26 -10.74
CA ALA A 40 -3.75 8.94 -11.93
C ALA A 40 -2.61 7.99 -11.59
N ALA A 41 -2.52 6.89 -12.35
CA ALA A 41 -1.52 5.82 -12.21
C ALA A 41 -0.09 6.24 -12.58
N ALA A 42 0.25 7.52 -12.41
CA ALA A 42 1.54 8.06 -12.81
C ALA A 42 2.59 7.68 -11.78
N ASP A 43 3.06 6.43 -11.92
CA ASP A 43 4.44 5.94 -11.77
C ASP A 43 4.52 4.54 -11.11
N LEU A 44 3.50 3.69 -11.23
CA LEU A 44 3.59 2.30 -10.75
C LEU A 44 4.55 1.45 -11.61
N PRO A 45 5.26 0.48 -11.01
CA PRO A 45 5.91 -0.60 -11.74
C PRO A 45 4.96 -1.26 -12.74
N ARG A 46 5.49 -1.64 -13.91
CA ARG A 46 4.68 -2.15 -15.04
C ARG A 46 3.87 -3.39 -14.69
N ASP A 47 4.42 -4.25 -13.85
CA ASP A 47 3.78 -5.44 -13.29
C ASP A 47 2.60 -5.07 -12.36
N VAL A 48 2.83 -4.23 -11.35
CA VAL A 48 1.78 -3.77 -10.43
C VAL A 48 0.69 -2.99 -11.17
N TYR A 49 1.08 -2.17 -12.16
CA TYR A 49 0.15 -1.47 -13.02
C TYR A 49 -0.75 -2.45 -13.80
N TRP A 50 -0.17 -3.49 -14.39
CA TRP A 50 -0.93 -4.47 -15.16
C TRP A 50 -1.92 -5.22 -14.26
N ILE A 51 -1.48 -5.74 -13.11
CA ILE A 51 -2.38 -6.42 -12.15
C ILE A 51 -3.56 -5.53 -11.73
N ARG A 52 -3.30 -4.25 -11.46
CA ARG A 52 -4.32 -3.34 -10.91
C ARG A 52 -5.25 -2.73 -11.96
N GLN A 53 -4.80 -2.56 -13.20
CA GLN A 53 -5.51 -1.77 -14.22
C GLN A 53 -5.90 -2.57 -15.48
N SER A 54 -5.36 -3.77 -15.68
CA SER A 54 -5.64 -4.58 -16.87
C SER A 54 -6.99 -5.27 -16.76
N VAL A 55 -7.82 -5.09 -17.79
CA VAL A 55 -9.02 -5.91 -17.98
C VAL A 55 -8.66 -7.35 -18.35
N GLU A 56 -7.51 -7.56 -18.98
CA GLU A 56 -6.97 -8.88 -19.30
C GLU A 56 -6.61 -9.67 -18.04
N TYR A 57 -6.00 -9.05 -17.03
CA TYR A 57 -5.74 -9.71 -15.75
C TYR A 57 -7.04 -10.18 -15.08
N GLN A 58 -8.05 -9.30 -15.00
CA GLN A 58 -9.36 -9.65 -14.45
C GLN A 58 -10.04 -10.79 -15.23
N ALA A 59 -9.94 -10.77 -16.56
CA ALA A 59 -10.45 -11.83 -17.42
C ALA A 59 -9.71 -13.16 -17.20
N LEU A 60 -8.39 -13.13 -17.00
CA LEU A 60 -7.58 -14.30 -16.70
C LEU A 60 -7.95 -14.93 -15.35
N CYS A 61 -8.07 -14.13 -14.29
CA CYS A 61 -8.54 -14.62 -12.98
C CYS A 61 -9.90 -15.32 -13.13
N THR A 62 -10.85 -14.67 -13.81
CA THR A 62 -12.18 -15.23 -14.06
C THR A 62 -12.11 -16.53 -14.84
N GLN A 63 -11.30 -16.59 -15.90
CA GLN A 63 -11.13 -17.78 -16.73
C GLN A 63 -10.53 -18.94 -15.92
N VAL A 64 -9.47 -18.68 -15.16
CA VAL A 64 -8.78 -19.70 -14.36
C VAL A 64 -9.73 -20.31 -13.34
N TYR A 65 -10.47 -19.50 -12.58
CA TYR A 65 -11.42 -20.00 -11.59
C TYR A 65 -12.58 -20.79 -12.22
N ARG A 66 -13.07 -20.38 -13.40
CA ARG A 66 -14.10 -21.14 -14.14
C ARG A 66 -13.58 -22.51 -14.60
N LEU A 67 -12.38 -22.55 -15.15
CA LEU A 67 -11.74 -23.80 -15.59
C LEU A 67 -11.41 -24.70 -14.42
N ALA A 68 -10.90 -24.15 -13.32
CA ALA A 68 -10.65 -24.87 -12.08
C ALA A 68 -11.93 -25.52 -11.56
N TRP A 69 -13.04 -24.78 -11.51
CA TRP A 69 -14.33 -25.33 -11.06
C TRP A 69 -14.86 -26.43 -12.00
N GLN A 70 -14.72 -26.26 -13.31
CA GLN A 70 -15.06 -27.32 -14.26
C GLN A 70 -14.25 -28.60 -14.00
N SER A 71 -12.95 -28.45 -13.78
CA SER A 71 -12.04 -29.56 -13.47
C SER A 71 -12.39 -30.25 -12.15
N VAL A 72 -12.67 -29.48 -11.08
CA VAL A 72 -13.11 -30.01 -9.79
C VAL A 72 -14.37 -30.83 -9.94
N LYS A 73 -15.41 -30.31 -10.62
CA LYS A 73 -16.65 -31.07 -10.85
C LYS A 73 -16.42 -32.38 -11.61
N GLN A 74 -15.57 -32.35 -12.64
CA GLN A 74 -15.28 -33.54 -13.44
C GLN A 74 -14.54 -34.61 -12.62
N GLN A 75 -13.55 -34.19 -11.83
CA GLN A 75 -12.75 -35.11 -11.02
C GLN A 75 -13.54 -35.64 -9.81
N ALA A 76 -14.31 -34.77 -9.15
CA ALA A 76 -15.09 -35.14 -7.97
C ALA A 76 -16.26 -36.09 -8.28
N ALA A 77 -16.81 -36.05 -9.49
CA ALA A 77 -17.95 -36.89 -9.89
C ALA A 77 -17.68 -38.41 -9.79
N GLY A 78 -16.42 -38.84 -9.79
CA GLY A 78 -16.03 -40.26 -9.69
C GLY A 78 -15.43 -40.66 -8.34
N LEU A 79 -15.53 -39.82 -7.30
CA LEU A 79 -14.93 -40.08 -5.99
C LEU A 79 -16.00 -40.49 -4.98
N ASP A 80 -15.86 -41.70 -4.43
CA ASP A 80 -16.66 -42.19 -3.28
C ASP A 80 -16.06 -41.80 -1.92
N ARG A 81 -15.21 -40.77 -1.90
CA ARG A 81 -14.51 -40.29 -0.70
C ARG A 81 -14.56 -38.78 -0.63
N ASP A 82 -14.38 -38.26 0.57
CA ASP A 82 -14.20 -36.84 0.79
C ASP A 82 -13.00 -36.32 -0.03
N TRP A 83 -13.17 -35.12 -0.57
CA TRP A 83 -12.17 -34.45 -1.37
C TRP A 83 -12.00 -33.02 -0.88
N THR A 84 -10.90 -32.40 -1.29
CA THR A 84 -10.54 -31.04 -0.91
C THR A 84 -9.86 -30.37 -2.09
N VAL A 85 -10.02 -29.05 -2.16
CA VAL A 85 -9.27 -28.18 -3.07
C VAL A 85 -8.31 -27.37 -2.21
N VAL A 86 -7.04 -27.36 -2.61
CA VAL A 86 -6.02 -26.53 -1.99
C VAL A 86 -5.77 -25.35 -2.90
N LEU A 87 -5.79 -24.15 -2.34
CA LEU A 87 -5.44 -22.92 -3.02
C LEU A 87 -4.37 -22.20 -2.19
N ASP A 88 -3.50 -21.50 -2.90
CA ASP A 88 -2.72 -20.43 -2.27
C ASP A 88 -3.66 -19.24 -1.91
N VAL A 89 -3.19 -18.36 -1.04
CA VAL A 89 -3.96 -17.21 -0.56
C VAL A 89 -3.53 -15.94 -1.29
N ASP A 90 -2.26 -15.56 -1.16
CA ASP A 90 -1.73 -14.31 -1.70
C ASP A 90 -1.70 -14.32 -3.23
N GLU A 91 -2.21 -13.26 -3.85
CA GLU A 91 -2.42 -13.07 -5.30
C GLU A 91 -3.27 -14.14 -6.01
N THR A 92 -3.74 -15.15 -5.26
CA THR A 92 -4.60 -16.22 -5.77
C THR A 92 -6.04 -16.00 -5.34
N ALA A 93 -6.28 -15.92 -4.03
CA ALA A 93 -7.59 -15.67 -3.44
C ALA A 93 -7.76 -14.22 -2.97
N LEU A 94 -6.68 -13.62 -2.45
CA LEU A 94 -6.61 -12.23 -1.99
C LEU A 94 -5.71 -11.40 -2.92
N ASP A 95 -6.03 -10.12 -3.09
CA ASP A 95 -5.26 -9.17 -3.89
C ASP A 95 -4.45 -8.25 -2.96
N ASN A 96 -3.15 -8.50 -2.82
CA ASN A 96 -2.25 -7.64 -2.03
C ASN A 96 -1.56 -6.56 -2.88
N SER A 97 -2.01 -6.29 -4.11
CA SER A 97 -1.38 -5.27 -4.96
C SER A 97 -1.44 -3.84 -4.39
N CYS A 98 -2.27 -3.61 -3.37
CA CYS A 98 -2.27 -2.37 -2.60
C CYS A 98 -1.04 -2.24 -1.69
N TYR A 99 -0.63 -3.33 -1.04
CA TYR A 99 0.62 -3.40 -0.29
C TYR A 99 1.80 -3.10 -1.22
N GLU A 100 1.86 -3.75 -2.38
CA GLU A 100 2.91 -3.52 -3.39
C GLU A 100 2.95 -2.06 -3.87
N LYS A 101 1.78 -1.46 -4.15
CA LYS A 101 1.68 -0.03 -4.45
C LYS A 101 2.25 0.83 -3.32
N LYS A 102 1.89 0.56 -2.07
CA LYS A 102 2.30 1.37 -0.91
C LYS A 102 3.80 1.32 -0.71
N ILE A 103 4.39 0.13 -0.67
CA ILE A 103 5.83 -0.02 -0.44
C ILE A 103 6.64 0.58 -1.59
N TYR A 104 6.14 0.50 -2.82
CA TYR A 104 6.78 1.17 -3.96
C TYR A 104 6.80 2.69 -3.80
N MET A 105 5.65 3.30 -3.46
CA MET A 105 5.54 4.76 -3.27
C MET A 105 6.39 5.25 -2.09
N ASP A 106 6.52 4.43 -1.06
CA ASP A 106 7.35 4.70 0.12
C ASP A 106 8.85 4.40 -0.08
N GLN A 107 9.24 3.88 -1.25
CA GLN A 107 10.61 3.39 -1.52
C GLN A 107 11.08 2.30 -0.54
N ARG A 108 10.13 1.49 -0.05
CA ARG A 108 10.35 0.32 0.82
C ARG A 108 10.49 -0.96 -0.01
N LYS A 109 10.84 -2.05 0.67
CA LYS A 109 10.91 -3.39 0.07
C LYS A 109 10.22 -4.38 0.98
N PHE A 110 9.70 -5.45 0.40
CA PHE A 110 9.25 -6.59 1.18
C PHE A 110 10.36 -7.08 2.13
N PRO A 111 10.05 -7.43 3.41
CA PRO A 111 8.72 -7.51 4.02
C PRO A 111 8.31 -6.28 4.85
N ASP A 112 8.84 -5.09 4.56
CA ASP A 112 8.50 -3.88 5.32
C ASP A 112 6.98 -3.66 5.36
N CYS A 113 6.43 -3.47 6.56
CA CYS A 113 5.01 -3.22 6.81
C CYS A 113 4.06 -4.39 6.47
N TRP A 114 4.58 -5.60 6.21
CA TRP A 114 3.74 -6.75 5.88
C TRP A 114 2.85 -7.18 7.05
N ASP A 115 3.40 -7.25 8.26
CA ASP A 115 2.66 -7.67 9.45
C ASP A 115 1.56 -6.67 9.83
N GLU A 116 1.72 -5.38 9.49
CA GLU A 116 0.70 -4.36 9.66
C GLU A 116 -0.34 -4.35 8.53
N TRP A 117 -0.01 -4.92 7.37
CA TRP A 117 -0.93 -5.07 6.23
C TRP A 117 -1.92 -6.23 6.43
N VAL A 118 -1.44 -7.35 6.97
CA VAL A 118 -2.23 -8.57 7.23
C VAL A 118 -3.18 -8.41 8.42
#